data_AF-A0A2U3N434-F1
#
_entry.id   AF-A0A2U3N434-F1
#
_cell.length_a   1.000
_cell.length_b   1.000
_cell.length_c   1.000
_cell.angle_alpha   90.00
_cell.angle_beta   90.00
_cell.angle_gamma   90.00
#
_symmetry.space_group_name_H-M   'P 1'
#
loop_
_entity.id
_entity.type
_entity.pdbx_description
1 polymer ?
#
loop_
_entity_poly.entity_id
_entity_poly.type
_entity_poly.pdbx_seq_one_letter_code
_entity_poly.pdbx_strand_id
1 'polypeptide(L)'
;MSSGNPRNVLNILNKIYELLSFEGKSFYSQESIDIETQTKAINQAAKYFAEEDSNYGSLSDKAKKAMFKFAAYLATARYALNIPESSPLAASFKDEDLNREAKEVYNLAVEFSLIQEMPDPRSDRNSKQLHKLIKLNPMLSPLWNLPVVYRGDLTLNADILNAIFDPENTSFDEHLNRVKRKWNSIHIDQLDTNLKQNVGSTAKLPEQGKLPF
;
A
#
# COMPACT_ATOMS: atom_id res chain seq x y z
N MET A 1 -1.39 -13.06 -7.36
CA MET A 1 -1.08 -13.26 -5.92
C MET A 1 0.05 -14.27 -5.74
N SER A 2 0.04 -15.40 -6.44
CA SER A 2 1.15 -16.37 -6.36
C SER A 2 2.51 -15.86 -6.82
N SER A 3 2.56 -14.78 -7.60
CA SER A 3 3.78 -14.11 -8.05
C SER A 3 4.76 -15.03 -8.78
N GLY A 4 4.22 -16.00 -9.53
CA GLY A 4 5.02 -16.99 -10.24
C GLY A 4 5.63 -18.09 -9.36
N ASN A 5 5.37 -18.07 -8.04
CA ASN A 5 5.83 -19.12 -7.12
C ASN A 5 4.75 -20.22 -7.00
N PRO A 6 5.05 -21.47 -7.44
CA PRO A 6 4.11 -22.59 -7.35
C PRO A 6 3.65 -22.90 -5.92
N ARG A 7 4.52 -22.72 -4.92
CA ARG A 7 4.18 -22.96 -3.50
C ARG A 7 3.02 -22.07 -3.06
N ASN A 8 3.01 -20.82 -3.48
CA ASN A 8 1.94 -19.89 -3.15
C ASN A 8 0.59 -20.31 -3.75
N VAL A 9 0.61 -20.87 -4.96
CA VAL A 9 -0.60 -21.44 -5.58
C VAL A 9 -1.10 -22.62 -4.75
N LEU A 10 -0.22 -23.55 -4.39
CA LEU A 10 -0.57 -24.73 -3.59
C LEU A 10 -1.11 -24.34 -2.22
N ASN A 11 -0.53 -23.34 -1.56
CA ASN A 11 -1.01 -22.84 -0.27
C ASN A 11 -2.43 -22.28 -0.38
N ILE A 12 -2.73 -21.49 -1.43
CA ILE A 12 -4.09 -20.97 -1.66
C ILE A 12 -5.06 -22.13 -1.92
N LEU A 13 -4.72 -23.07 -2.81
CA LEU A 13 -5.57 -24.21 -3.14
C LEU A 13 -5.82 -25.10 -1.93
N ASN A 14 -4.81 -25.32 -1.10
CA ASN A 14 -4.95 -26.07 0.15
C ASN A 14 -5.93 -25.38 1.11
N LYS A 15 -5.86 -24.04 1.27
CA LYS A 15 -6.83 -23.30 2.09
C LYS A 15 -8.24 -23.32 1.53
N ILE A 16 -8.40 -23.30 0.21
CA ILE A 16 -9.73 -23.49 -0.41
C ILE A 16 -10.27 -24.90 -0.09
N TYR A 17 -9.43 -25.92 -0.27
CA TYR A 17 -9.82 -27.30 0.02
C TYR A 17 -10.22 -27.50 1.48
N GLU A 18 -9.45 -26.95 2.43
CA GLU A 18 -9.77 -26.99 3.87
C GLU A 18 -11.14 -26.37 4.16
N LEU A 19 -11.44 -25.19 3.60
CA LEU A 19 -12.72 -24.50 3.79
C LEU A 19 -13.91 -25.28 3.21
N LEU A 20 -13.79 -25.76 1.97
CA LEU A 20 -14.85 -26.54 1.34
C LEU A 20 -15.12 -27.85 2.09
N SER A 21 -14.05 -28.54 2.50
CA SER A 21 -14.17 -29.78 3.28
C SER A 21 -14.89 -29.54 4.60
N PHE A 22 -14.61 -28.42 5.28
CA PHE A 22 -15.30 -28.03 6.50
C PHE A 22 -16.80 -27.78 6.28
N GLU A 23 -17.16 -27.19 5.13
CA GLU A 23 -18.55 -26.96 4.74
C GLU A 23 -19.26 -28.20 4.16
N GLY A 24 -18.58 -29.36 4.11
CA GLY A 24 -19.11 -30.59 3.51
C GLY A 24 -19.23 -30.53 1.97
N LYS A 25 -18.58 -29.55 1.32
CA LYS A 25 -18.53 -29.39 -0.13
C LYS A 25 -17.29 -30.06 -0.70
N SER A 26 -17.41 -30.69 -1.87
CA SER A 26 -16.26 -31.29 -2.55
C SER A 26 -15.59 -30.27 -3.46
N PHE A 27 -14.27 -30.13 -3.35
CA PHE A 27 -13.45 -29.28 -4.22
C PHE A 27 -13.54 -29.69 -5.70
N TYR A 28 -13.62 -30.99 -5.99
CA TYR A 28 -13.55 -31.53 -7.35
C TYR A 28 -14.88 -31.55 -8.10
N SER A 29 -16.00 -31.46 -7.37
CA SER A 29 -17.34 -31.60 -7.97
C SER A 29 -18.03 -30.26 -8.21
N GLN A 30 -17.38 -29.14 -7.93
CA GLN A 30 -17.95 -27.82 -8.21
C GLN A 30 -17.44 -27.32 -9.56
N GLU A 31 -18.32 -26.72 -10.37
CA GLU A 31 -17.89 -26.03 -11.59
C GLU A 31 -17.03 -24.79 -11.28
N SER A 32 -17.35 -24.11 -10.18
CA SER A 32 -16.59 -22.95 -9.71
C SER A 32 -16.69 -22.83 -8.19
N ILE A 33 -15.62 -22.35 -7.58
CA ILE A 33 -15.60 -21.97 -6.16
C ILE A 33 -16.12 -20.54 -6.06
N ASP A 34 -17.04 -20.27 -5.13
CA ASP A 34 -17.60 -18.93 -4.98
C ASP A 34 -16.55 -17.91 -4.50
N ILE A 35 -16.77 -16.62 -4.80
CA ILE A 35 -15.82 -15.54 -4.51
C ILE A 35 -15.60 -15.39 -3.01
N GLU A 36 -16.61 -15.65 -2.18
CA GLU A 36 -16.49 -15.51 -0.73
C GLU A 36 -15.52 -16.56 -0.17
N THR A 37 -15.68 -17.83 -0.56
CA THR A 37 -14.77 -18.93 -0.22
C THR A 37 -13.36 -18.67 -0.72
N GLN A 38 -13.20 -18.23 -1.98
CA GLN A 38 -11.89 -17.86 -2.51
C GLN A 38 -11.25 -16.73 -1.68
N THR A 39 -12.01 -15.68 -1.35
CA THR A 39 -11.54 -14.54 -0.58
C THR A 39 -11.12 -14.94 0.83
N LYS A 40 -11.89 -15.80 1.50
CA LYS A 40 -11.54 -16.36 2.81
C LYS A 40 -10.24 -17.16 2.74
N ALA A 41 -10.12 -18.05 1.75
CA ALA A 41 -8.93 -18.88 1.56
C ALA A 41 -7.67 -18.04 1.29
N ILE A 42 -7.79 -17.02 0.43
CA ILE A 42 -6.70 -16.09 0.11
C ILE A 42 -6.22 -15.36 1.36
N ASN A 43 -7.15 -14.86 2.20
CA ASN A 43 -6.79 -14.21 3.45
C ASN A 43 -6.12 -15.17 4.44
N GLN A 44 -6.60 -16.41 4.55
CA GLN A 44 -5.96 -17.43 5.39
C GLN A 44 -4.57 -17.80 4.87
N ALA A 45 -4.40 -17.94 3.57
CA ALA A 45 -3.10 -18.22 2.95
C ALA A 45 -2.12 -17.06 3.15
N ALA A 46 -2.58 -15.81 3.05
CA ALA A 46 -1.77 -14.62 3.32
C ALA A 46 -1.29 -14.58 4.78
N LYS A 47 -2.17 -14.89 5.74
CA LYS A 47 -1.80 -14.99 7.16
C LYS A 47 -0.77 -16.10 7.40
N TYR A 48 -1.03 -17.29 6.85
CA TYR A 48 -0.11 -18.42 6.94
C TYR A 48 1.28 -18.08 6.36
N PHE A 49 1.33 -17.41 5.21
CA PHE A 49 2.58 -16.97 4.60
C PHE A 49 3.35 -15.97 5.50
N ALA A 50 2.64 -15.01 6.10
CA ALA A 50 3.24 -14.00 6.97
C ALA A 50 3.74 -14.59 8.31
N GLU A 51 3.02 -15.55 8.87
CA GLU A 51 3.24 -16.04 10.24
C GLU A 51 4.06 -17.34 10.28
N GLU A 52 3.64 -18.36 9.52
CA GLU A 52 4.10 -19.74 9.67
C GLU A 52 5.18 -20.13 8.65
N ASP A 53 5.03 -19.76 7.38
CA ASP A 53 5.99 -20.13 6.31
C ASP A 53 7.35 -19.41 6.46
N SER A 54 7.37 -18.30 7.21
CA SER A 54 8.52 -17.40 7.33
C SER A 54 9.23 -17.47 8.70
N ASN A 55 8.95 -18.48 9.55
CA ASN A 55 9.43 -18.51 10.94
C ASN A 55 10.82 -19.17 11.07
N TYR A 56 11.89 -18.39 10.89
CA TYR A 56 13.30 -18.84 10.93
C TYR A 56 14.10 -18.27 12.13
N GLY A 57 13.42 -17.78 13.17
CA GLY A 57 14.04 -17.23 14.38
C GLY A 57 14.18 -15.69 14.37
N SER A 58 15.02 -15.14 15.25
CA SER A 58 15.08 -13.70 15.55
C SER A 58 15.37 -12.79 14.34
N LEU A 59 16.09 -13.29 13.32
CA LEU A 59 16.31 -12.57 12.07
C LEU A 59 15.03 -12.42 11.25
N SER A 60 14.22 -13.48 11.18
CA SER A 60 12.93 -13.44 10.49
C SER A 60 11.95 -12.49 11.18
N ASP A 61 12.01 -12.35 12.51
CA ASP A 61 11.17 -11.40 13.24
C ASP A 61 11.48 -9.94 12.88
N LYS A 62 12.76 -9.60 12.70
CA LYS A 62 13.17 -8.26 12.25
C LYS A 62 12.64 -7.96 10.85
N ALA A 63 12.83 -8.90 9.92
CA ALA A 63 12.32 -8.78 8.55
C ALA A 63 10.79 -8.68 8.49
N LYS A 64 10.08 -9.49 9.31
CA LYS A 64 8.62 -9.42 9.45
C LYS A 64 8.20 -8.05 9.95
N LYS A 65 8.79 -7.52 11.03
CA LYS A 65 8.49 -6.18 11.54
C LYS A 65 8.68 -5.09 10.47
N ALA A 66 9.77 -5.15 9.72
CA ALA A 66 10.00 -4.23 8.60
C ALA A 66 8.94 -4.37 7.50
N MET A 67 8.55 -5.60 7.15
CA MET A 67 7.45 -5.87 6.21
C MET A 67 6.12 -5.27 6.70
N PHE A 68 5.76 -5.45 7.98
CA PHE A 68 4.55 -4.86 8.56
C PHE A 68 4.57 -3.32 8.48
N LYS A 69 5.70 -2.68 8.81
CA LYS A 69 5.89 -1.23 8.69
C LYS A 69 5.76 -0.77 7.23
N PHE A 70 6.41 -1.47 6.30
CA PHE A 70 6.33 -1.14 4.87
C PHE A 70 4.90 -1.27 4.33
N ALA A 71 4.21 -2.36 4.66
CA ALA A 71 2.83 -2.57 4.26
C ALA A 71 1.87 -1.53 4.85
N ALA A 72 2.09 -1.13 6.11
CA ALA A 72 1.32 -0.04 6.74
C ALA A 72 1.51 1.31 6.04
N TYR A 73 2.73 1.61 5.56
CA TYR A 73 3.00 2.79 4.75
C TYR A 73 2.23 2.76 3.41
N LEU A 74 2.29 1.64 2.69
CA LEU A 74 1.54 1.45 1.43
C LEU A 74 0.02 1.54 1.65
N ALA A 75 -0.49 0.97 2.74
CA ALA A 75 -1.91 1.03 3.10
C ALA A 75 -2.35 2.47 3.39
N THR A 76 -1.50 3.25 4.06
CA THR A 76 -1.76 4.67 4.32
C THR A 76 -1.86 5.47 3.03
N ALA A 77 -1.07 5.14 2.00
CA ALA A 77 -1.19 5.74 0.68
C ALA A 77 -2.51 5.37 -0.01
N ARG A 78 -2.93 4.11 0.11
CA ARG A 78 -4.17 3.60 -0.52
C ARG A 78 -5.42 4.29 -0.01
N TYR A 79 -5.50 4.52 1.30
CA TYR A 79 -6.67 5.07 1.97
C TYR A 79 -6.56 6.57 2.23
N ALA A 80 -5.61 7.24 1.58
CA ALA A 80 -5.50 8.69 1.64
C ALA A 80 -6.63 9.37 0.86
N LEU A 81 -7.07 10.54 1.34
CA LEU A 81 -7.97 11.43 0.58
C LEU A 81 -7.31 11.91 -0.71
N ASN A 82 -6.05 12.38 -0.63
CA ASN A 82 -5.25 12.73 -1.79
C ASN A 82 -4.38 11.52 -2.15
N ILE A 83 -4.93 10.60 -2.94
CA ILE A 83 -4.26 9.35 -3.34
C ILE A 83 -2.96 9.69 -4.09
N PRO A 84 -1.78 9.39 -3.51
CA PRO A 84 -0.51 9.69 -4.16
C PRO A 84 -0.25 8.78 -5.36
N GLU A 85 -0.72 7.52 -5.30
CA GLU A 85 -0.56 6.53 -6.36
C GLU A 85 -1.78 5.63 -6.48
N SER A 86 -2.19 5.32 -7.72
CA SER A 86 -3.44 4.59 -8.00
C SER A 86 -3.42 3.13 -7.54
N SER A 87 -2.24 2.52 -7.41
CA SER A 87 -2.08 1.12 -6.99
C SER A 87 -0.81 0.97 -6.14
N PRO A 88 -0.86 1.41 -4.87
CA PRO A 88 0.30 1.45 -4.00
C PRO A 88 0.64 0.04 -3.53
N LEU A 89 1.69 -0.53 -4.10
CA LEU A 89 2.26 -1.82 -3.72
C LEU A 89 3.78 -1.86 -3.91
N ALA A 90 4.33 -0.84 -4.58
CA ALA A 90 5.76 -0.67 -4.83
C ALA A 90 6.23 0.69 -4.32
N ALA A 91 7.52 0.75 -3.99
CA ALA A 91 8.20 1.97 -3.57
C ALA A 91 9.63 1.99 -4.13
N SER A 92 10.16 3.19 -4.37
CA SER A 92 11.56 3.39 -4.75
C SER A 92 12.32 4.24 -3.76
N PHE A 93 13.63 4.01 -3.69
CA PHE A 93 14.53 4.72 -2.78
C PHE A 93 15.97 4.67 -3.29
N LYS A 94 16.84 5.50 -2.72
CA LYS A 94 18.29 5.49 -2.99
C LYS A 94 18.98 4.48 -2.08
N ASP A 95 19.81 3.59 -2.62
CA ASP A 95 20.51 2.59 -1.79
C ASP A 95 21.41 3.26 -0.72
N GLU A 96 21.90 4.45 -1.01
CA GLU A 96 22.72 5.28 -0.11
C GLU A 96 21.94 5.80 1.11
N ASP A 97 20.61 5.85 1.04
CA ASP A 97 19.77 6.31 2.15
C ASP A 97 19.61 5.24 3.25
N LEU A 98 20.00 3.97 2.99
CA LEU A 98 19.97 2.90 3.99
C LEU A 98 21.19 2.98 4.91
N ASN A 99 20.95 3.11 6.21
CA ASN A 99 21.99 2.85 7.21
C ASN A 99 22.35 1.36 7.26
N ARG A 100 23.43 1.01 7.96
CA ARG A 100 23.98 -0.35 7.95
C ARG A 100 22.97 -1.37 8.49
N GLU A 101 22.34 -1.05 9.61
CA GLU A 101 21.37 -1.89 10.32
C GLU A 101 20.09 -2.09 9.47
N ALA A 102 19.59 -1.03 8.85
CA ALA A 102 18.48 -1.06 7.91
C ALA A 102 18.80 -1.90 6.67
N LYS A 103 20.03 -1.80 6.14
CA LYS A 103 20.46 -2.58 4.98
C LYS A 103 20.48 -4.08 5.27
N GLU A 104 20.92 -4.49 6.46
CA GLU A 104 20.89 -5.89 6.89
C GLU A 104 19.44 -6.41 6.95
N VAL A 105 18.51 -5.68 7.56
CA VAL A 105 17.10 -6.08 7.65
C VAL A 105 16.39 -6.04 6.30
N TYR A 106 16.70 -5.05 5.46
CA TYR A 106 16.23 -4.98 4.08
C TYR A 106 16.60 -6.24 3.30
N ASN A 107 17.88 -6.64 3.34
CA ASN A 107 18.35 -7.84 2.64
C ASN A 107 17.65 -9.10 3.15
N LEU A 108 17.45 -9.23 4.47
CA LEU A 108 16.68 -10.34 5.05
C LEU A 108 15.22 -10.36 4.56
N ALA A 109 14.57 -9.19 4.47
CA ALA A 109 13.20 -9.10 3.96
C ALA A 109 13.09 -9.51 2.47
N VAL A 110 14.14 -9.24 1.68
CA VAL A 110 14.24 -9.71 0.29
C VAL A 110 14.52 -11.21 0.23
N GLU A 111 15.45 -11.71 1.04
CA GLU A 111 15.81 -13.14 1.12
C GLU A 111 14.61 -14.02 1.50
N PHE A 112 13.85 -13.61 2.51
CA PHE A 112 12.60 -14.28 2.91
C PHE A 112 11.43 -14.04 1.96
N SER A 113 11.65 -13.36 0.82
CA SER A 113 10.63 -13.05 -0.17
C SER A 113 9.41 -12.29 0.39
N LEU A 114 9.58 -11.55 1.49
CA LEU A 114 8.54 -10.67 2.06
C LEU A 114 8.42 -9.40 1.21
N ILE A 115 9.56 -8.93 0.72
CA ILE A 115 9.72 -7.82 -0.22
C ILE A 115 10.46 -8.35 -1.45
N GLN A 116 10.11 -7.83 -2.62
CA GLN A 116 10.72 -8.21 -3.90
C GLN A 116 11.46 -7.00 -4.46
N GLU A 117 12.77 -7.13 -4.67
CA GLU A 117 13.54 -6.16 -5.44
C GLU A 117 13.28 -6.37 -6.94
N MET A 118 12.91 -5.31 -7.64
CA MET A 118 12.65 -5.36 -9.08
C MET A 118 13.97 -5.20 -9.84
N PRO A 119 14.16 -5.93 -10.96
CA PRO A 119 15.43 -5.92 -11.70
C PRO A 119 15.73 -4.57 -12.34
N ASP A 120 14.69 -3.83 -12.74
CA ASP A 120 14.84 -2.55 -13.42
C ASP A 120 14.80 -1.40 -12.40
N PRO A 121 15.91 -0.68 -12.19
CA PRO A 121 15.92 0.50 -11.32
C PRO A 121 15.09 1.62 -11.94
N ARG A 122 14.47 2.44 -11.09
CA ARG A 122 13.67 3.57 -11.55
C ARG A 122 14.53 4.82 -11.60
N SER A 123 14.58 5.48 -12.75
CA SER A 123 15.20 6.81 -12.83
C SER A 123 14.28 7.84 -12.18
N ASP A 124 14.81 8.57 -11.20
CA ASP A 124 14.10 9.71 -10.64
C ASP A 124 13.92 10.80 -11.71
N ARG A 125 12.68 11.27 -11.86
CA ARG A 125 12.29 12.21 -12.93
C ARG A 125 13.05 13.54 -12.86
N ASN A 126 13.46 13.94 -11.66
CA ASN A 126 14.07 15.24 -11.41
C ASN A 126 15.60 15.17 -11.36
N SER A 127 16.18 14.16 -10.72
CA SER A 127 17.62 14.06 -10.49
C SER A 127 18.36 13.13 -11.46
N LYS A 128 17.63 12.34 -12.28
CA LYS A 128 18.17 11.23 -13.09
C LYS A 128 18.92 10.15 -12.29
N GLN A 129 18.91 10.22 -10.96
CA GLN A 129 19.51 9.19 -10.12
C GLN A 129 18.71 7.89 -10.22
N LEU A 130 19.42 6.76 -10.18
CA LEU A 130 18.81 5.45 -10.21
C LEU A 130 18.39 5.06 -8.79
N HIS A 131 17.08 4.89 -8.60
CA HIS A 131 16.52 4.38 -7.38
C HIS A 131 16.32 2.87 -7.50
N LYS A 132 16.56 2.15 -6.41
CA LYS A 132 16.08 0.78 -6.25
C LYS A 132 14.56 0.80 -6.23
N LEU A 133 13.94 -0.18 -6.88
CA LEU A 133 12.50 -0.35 -6.90
C LEU A 133 12.17 -1.65 -6.17
N ILE A 134 11.32 -1.54 -5.15
CA ILE A 134 10.89 -2.67 -4.34
C ILE A 134 9.39 -2.78 -4.31
N LYS A 135 8.90 -3.98 -4.06
CA LYS A 135 7.47 -4.30 -4.04
C LYS A 135 7.16 -5.22 -2.86
N LEU A 136 6.06 -5.00 -2.17
CA LEU A 136 5.56 -5.98 -1.20
C LEU A 136 5.14 -7.25 -1.94
N ASN A 137 5.47 -8.43 -1.39
CA ASN A 137 5.04 -9.69 -2.01
C ASN A 137 3.50 -9.71 -2.14
N PRO A 138 2.94 -9.89 -3.35
CA PRO A 138 1.49 -9.91 -3.57
C PRO A 138 0.69 -10.95 -2.78
N MET A 139 1.34 -11.96 -2.19
CA MET A 139 0.70 -12.87 -1.23
C MET A 139 0.27 -12.16 0.05
N LEU A 140 0.95 -11.08 0.42
CA LEU A 140 0.69 -10.28 1.62
C LEU A 140 -0.37 -9.20 1.39
N SER A 141 -0.65 -8.84 0.13
CA SER A 141 -1.61 -7.80 -0.24
C SER A 141 -2.98 -7.92 0.48
N PRO A 142 -3.58 -9.11 0.62
CA PRO A 142 -4.89 -9.26 1.27
C PRO A 142 -4.92 -8.74 2.71
N LEU A 143 -3.83 -8.86 3.47
CA LEU A 143 -3.76 -8.47 4.89
C LEU A 143 -3.99 -6.96 5.11
N TRP A 144 -3.66 -6.14 4.12
CA TRP A 144 -3.88 -4.69 4.14
C TRP A 144 -4.88 -4.22 3.07
N ASN A 145 -5.53 -5.17 2.39
CA ASN A 145 -6.39 -4.93 1.24
C ASN A 145 -5.70 -4.05 0.17
N LEU A 146 -4.40 -4.29 -0.03
CA LEU A 146 -3.58 -3.67 -1.07
C LEU A 146 -3.86 -4.34 -2.43
N PRO A 147 -3.57 -3.66 -3.56
CA PRO A 147 -3.65 -4.32 -4.86
C PRO A 147 -2.61 -5.43 -5.01
N VAL A 148 -2.76 -6.28 -6.02
CA VAL A 148 -1.82 -7.40 -6.34
C VAL A 148 -0.78 -6.96 -7.40
N VAL A 149 -1.16 -5.95 -8.18
CA VAL A 149 -0.36 -5.31 -9.23
C VAL A 149 -0.17 -3.85 -8.81
N TYR A 150 1.00 -3.29 -9.09
CA TYR A 150 1.27 -1.87 -8.87
C TYR A 150 1.21 -1.09 -10.19
N ARG A 151 0.89 0.20 -10.09
CA ARG A 151 0.94 1.17 -11.18
C ARG A 151 1.55 2.43 -10.59
N GLY A 152 2.82 2.69 -10.92
CA GLY A 152 3.63 3.67 -10.20
C GLY A 152 4.20 3.12 -8.89
N ASP A 153 4.96 3.95 -8.19
CA ASP A 153 5.63 3.60 -6.95
C ASP A 153 5.75 4.85 -6.08
N LEU A 154 5.79 4.66 -4.78
CA LEU A 154 6.02 5.74 -3.83
C LEU A 154 7.52 5.96 -3.65
N THR A 155 7.98 7.20 -3.65
CA THR A 155 9.37 7.50 -3.28
C THR A 155 9.51 7.57 -1.77
N LEU A 156 10.35 6.71 -1.19
CA LEU A 156 10.73 6.75 0.22
C LEU A 156 11.93 7.68 0.38
N ASN A 157 11.88 8.53 1.40
CA ASN A 157 13.04 9.30 1.84
C ASN A 157 13.82 8.54 2.91
N ALA A 158 15.05 8.98 3.19
CA ALA A 158 15.90 8.36 4.20
C ALA A 158 15.22 8.19 5.58
N ASP A 159 14.47 9.20 6.04
CA ASP A 159 13.74 9.13 7.32
C ASP A 159 12.81 7.91 7.41
N ILE A 160 11.85 7.80 6.48
CA ILE A 160 10.86 6.73 6.52
C ILE A 160 11.49 5.39 6.17
N LEU A 161 12.47 5.38 5.25
CA LEU A 161 13.17 4.17 4.82
C LEU A 161 13.90 3.52 6.00
N ASN A 162 14.70 4.29 6.73
CA ASN A 162 15.36 3.78 7.92
C ASN A 162 14.36 3.48 9.03
N ALA A 163 13.30 4.27 9.23
CA ALA A 163 12.28 3.94 10.22
C ALA A 163 11.53 2.62 9.93
N ILE A 164 11.42 2.22 8.66
CA ILE A 164 10.85 0.93 8.25
C ILE A 164 11.83 -0.22 8.55
N PHE A 165 13.08 -0.09 8.12
CA PHE A 165 14.02 -1.22 8.08
C PHE A 165 14.96 -1.30 9.30
N ASP A 166 15.28 -0.19 9.95
CA ASP A 166 16.09 -0.16 11.17
C ASP A 166 15.22 -0.62 12.37
N PRO A 167 15.59 -1.73 13.04
CA PRO A 167 14.82 -2.26 14.16
C PRO A 167 14.92 -1.38 15.42
N GLU A 168 16.00 -0.62 15.57
CA GLU A 168 16.22 0.27 16.73
C GLU A 168 15.53 1.62 16.54
N ASN A 169 15.13 1.93 15.31
CA ASN A 169 14.42 3.16 15.01
C ASN A 169 12.93 3.09 15.39
N THR A 170 12.57 3.86 16.41
CA THR A 170 11.21 3.95 16.98
C THR A 170 10.36 5.08 16.38
N SER A 171 10.90 5.88 15.45
CA SER A 171 10.23 7.05 14.87
C SER A 171 9.21 6.73 13.77
N PHE A 172 9.00 5.45 13.44
CA PHE A 172 8.12 5.03 12.35
C PHE A 172 6.72 5.60 12.46
N ASP A 173 6.08 5.51 13.63
CA ASP A 173 4.72 5.99 13.84
C ASP A 173 4.62 7.52 13.69
N GLU A 174 5.65 8.25 14.10
CA GLU A 174 5.71 9.70 13.92
C GLU A 174 5.77 10.05 12.42
N HIS A 175 6.66 9.40 11.67
CA HIS A 175 6.79 9.62 10.24
C HIS A 175 5.53 9.20 9.47
N LEU A 176 4.91 8.07 9.85
CA LEU A 176 3.66 7.60 9.26
C LEU A 176 2.53 8.60 9.51
N ASN A 177 2.43 9.15 10.72
CA ASN A 177 1.44 10.18 11.06
C ASN A 177 1.67 11.50 10.31
N ARG A 178 2.92 11.89 10.07
CA ARG A 178 3.27 13.05 9.23
C ARG A 178 2.78 12.85 7.80
N VAL A 179 3.06 11.69 7.23
CA VAL A 179 2.65 11.33 5.87
C VAL A 179 1.12 11.23 5.75
N LYS A 180 0.46 10.60 6.73
CA LYS A 180 -0.99 10.53 6.81
C LYS A 180 -1.63 11.91 6.85
N ARG A 181 -1.09 12.84 7.64
CA ARG A 181 -1.58 14.23 7.67
C ARG A 181 -1.40 14.92 6.32
N LYS A 182 -0.23 14.78 5.70
CA LYS A 182 0.07 15.35 4.37
C LYS A 182 -0.90 14.85 3.29
N TRP A 183 -1.22 13.56 3.25
CA TRP A 183 -2.11 13.02 2.23
C TRP A 183 -3.60 13.19 2.55
N ASN A 184 -3.95 13.59 3.77
CA ASN A 184 -5.35 13.83 4.18
C ASN A 184 -5.66 15.31 4.46
N SER A 185 -4.75 16.23 4.15
CA SER A 185 -5.04 17.66 4.24
C SER A 185 -5.88 18.11 3.06
N ILE A 186 -7.04 18.70 3.34
CA ILE A 186 -7.90 19.33 2.34
C ILE A 186 -7.39 20.76 2.15
N HIS A 187 -6.83 21.04 0.98
CA HIS A 187 -6.56 22.42 0.58
C HIS A 187 -7.86 23.02 0.05
N ILE A 188 -8.53 23.83 0.87
CA ILE A 188 -9.61 24.69 0.41
C ILE A 188 -8.93 25.91 -0.20
N ASP A 189 -8.77 25.91 -1.53
CA ASP A 189 -8.36 27.10 -2.24
C ASP A 189 -9.36 28.22 -1.93
N GLN A 190 -8.87 29.34 -1.42
CA GLN A 190 -9.68 30.51 -1.01
C GLN A 190 -10.34 31.25 -2.19
N LEU A 191 -10.65 30.57 -3.30
CA LEU A 191 -11.34 31.17 -4.45
C LEU A 191 -12.78 31.60 -4.11
N ASP A 192 -13.43 30.99 -3.10
CA ASP A 192 -14.82 31.31 -2.74
C ASP A 192 -14.99 32.55 -1.85
N THR A 193 -13.91 33.10 -1.29
CA THR A 193 -14.01 34.30 -0.44
C THR A 193 -14.19 35.58 -1.26
N ASN A 194 -13.73 35.61 -2.51
CA ASN A 194 -13.88 36.75 -3.41
C ASN A 194 -15.25 36.82 -4.10
N LEU A 195 -15.96 35.69 -4.23
CA LEU A 195 -17.32 35.67 -4.77
C LEU A 195 -18.34 36.31 -3.82
N LYS A 196 -18.11 36.28 -2.50
CA LYS A 196 -19.00 36.94 -1.52
C LYS A 196 -18.81 38.46 -1.42
N GLN A 197 -17.67 38.99 -1.86
CA GLN A 197 -17.44 40.45 -1.86
C GLN A 197 -18.00 41.14 -3.12
N ASN A 198 -18.08 40.44 -4.26
CA ASN A 198 -18.60 41.01 -5.51
C ASN A 198 -20.14 41.01 -5.65
N VAL A 199 -20.88 40.34 -4.75
CA VAL A 199 -22.37 40.41 -4.73
C VAL A 199 -22.88 41.63 -3.95
N GLY A 200 -22.01 42.33 -3.20
CA GLY A 200 -22.37 43.54 -2.44
C GLY A 200 -22.47 44.83 -3.27
N SER A 201 -22.22 44.79 -4.58
CA SER A 201 -22.15 46.00 -5.40
C SER A 201 -22.63 45.78 -6.83
N THR A 202 -23.93 45.50 -7.01
CA THR A 202 -24.80 46.01 -8.10
C THR A 202 -26.12 45.24 -8.10
N ALA A 203 -27.14 45.77 -7.43
CA ALA A 203 -28.53 45.39 -7.68
C ALA A 203 -29.41 46.64 -7.55
N LYS A 204 -29.38 47.51 -8.57
CA LYS A 204 -30.49 48.43 -8.81
C LYS A 204 -31.62 47.60 -9.42
N LEU A 205 -32.76 47.53 -8.74
CA LEU A 205 -33.97 46.92 -9.29
C LEU A 205 -34.41 47.67 -10.57
N PRO A 206 -34.84 46.97 -11.63
CA PRO A 206 -35.41 47.62 -12.80
C PRO A 206 -36.80 48.19 -12.47
N GLU A 207 -37.04 49.43 -12.93
CA GLU A 207 -38.33 50.13 -12.84
C GLU A 207 -39.46 49.31 -13.49
N GLN A 208 -40.59 49.22 -12.79
CA GLN A 208 -41.82 48.62 -13.31
C GLN A 208 -42.42 49.56 -14.37
N GLY A 209 -42.21 49.23 -15.64
CA GLY A 209 -42.98 49.78 -16.75
C GLY A 209 -44.42 49.29 -16.70
N LYS A 210 -45.37 50.22 -16.60
CA LYS A 210 -46.81 50.00 -16.67
C LYS A 210 -47.20 49.28 -17.98
N LEU A 211 -47.96 48.20 -17.87
CA LEU A 211 -48.69 47.61 -19.00
C LEU A 211 -50.00 48.39 -19.23
N PRO A 212 -50.50 48.49 -20.48
CA PRO A 212 -51.73 49.19 -20.78
C PRO A 212 -52.95 48.34 -20.42
N PHE A 213 -54.02 49.06 -20.03
CA PHE A 213 -55.36 48.65 -19.58
C PHE A 213 -55.51 48.37 -18.07
#